data_AF-A0A525CBI3-F1
#
_entry.id   AF-A0A525CBI3-F1
#
_cell.length_a   1.000
_cell.length_b   1.000
_cell.length_c   1.000
_cell.angle_alpha   90.00
_cell.angle_beta   90.00
_cell.angle_gamma   90.00
#
_symmetry.space_group_name_H-M   'P 1'
#
loop_
_entity.id
_entity.type
_entity.pdbx_description
1 polymer ?
#
loop_
_entity_poly.entity_id
_entity_poly.type
_entity_poly.pdbx_seq_one_letter_code
_entity_poly.pdbx_strand_id
1 'polypeptide(L)'
;MDDRPTRFPFLARLVNRVGNPLDWSWTDKTLLLLGVVLVVTPLLIANIYLVAGAKAFAVVGKGLFQWGFTAIWAVLFIVGLIVRNKLPKAVWLTYPAFITMTVHASWFVCRSGYATIPVSYLMLFVYVFIGQLLFGYRVALVVFICWVGTLAAHMVLEGMGVIEYAFLLEGLEEKVREPGGLWDMAQMMNGFIAVLICLLICGYIIDRWRFRERQVMDMSELLKKMFGRYLSTEVMNSLIANPAALELGGERRSVTILMSDLRGFTALSERLEPEQVVRLLNSYFEVMVEVILKHDGTISEIIGDALLVVFGAPQDMEDQTLSCVACALEMQNAMTEVNRQNRAMGIPEIEMGIGVNEAEVVVGNIGSSKRSNYTVVGRGVNMVQRIESYSVGGQVLVSDSVKSKAGASLRIDGKREVFPKGAEAPFTIYEVGGVGAPYNITLLDQEVHLHGLARPIPALCTPLDGKQVGRERIPCSLTRLSLKSADLVCQADLELYSNLKLNLAGVSEELAGRDFYAKVLKHSSEDATLFRIRFTSLPSEVDGSFQAAILQSRREDVSVESE
;
A
#
# COMPACT_ATOMS: atom_id res chain seq x y z
N MET A 1 11.01 -2.56 -13.51
CA MET A 1 11.50 -1.56 -14.49
C MET A 1 12.80 -1.03 -13.91
N ASP A 2 13.89 -1.31 -14.61
CA ASP A 2 15.28 -1.23 -14.17
C ASP A 2 15.74 0.23 -13.95
N ASP A 3 16.18 0.55 -12.74
CA ASP A 3 16.63 1.88 -12.30
C ASP A 3 18.03 2.16 -12.82
N ARG A 4 18.13 2.47 -14.13
CA ARG A 4 19.36 3.04 -14.68
C ARG A 4 19.34 4.55 -14.45
N PRO A 5 20.44 5.15 -13.92
CA PRO A 5 20.51 6.58 -13.71
C PRO A 5 20.31 7.28 -15.06
N THR A 6 19.20 8.00 -15.18
CA THR A 6 18.87 8.77 -16.38
C THR A 6 20.00 9.78 -16.62
N ARG A 7 20.64 9.71 -17.78
CA ARG A 7 21.82 10.53 -18.16
C ARG A 7 21.56 12.06 -18.18
N PHE A 8 20.38 12.53 -17.79
CA PHE A 8 19.98 13.94 -17.83
C PHE A 8 19.08 14.33 -16.62
N PRO A 9 19.68 14.68 -15.45
CA PRO A 9 18.95 15.03 -14.23
C PRO A 9 18.04 16.26 -14.35
N PHE A 10 18.34 17.17 -15.28
CA PHE A 10 17.53 18.35 -15.57
C PHE A 10 16.22 17.98 -16.28
N LEU A 11 16.28 17.09 -17.28
CA LEU A 11 15.10 16.61 -17.99
C LEU A 11 14.19 15.80 -17.06
N ALA A 12 14.76 14.96 -16.19
CA ALA A 12 13.98 14.24 -15.18
C ALA A 12 13.24 15.17 -14.21
N ARG A 13 13.90 16.23 -13.73
CA ARG A 13 13.26 17.26 -12.88
C ARG A 13 12.18 18.06 -13.60
N LEU A 14 12.38 18.38 -14.89
CA LEU A 14 11.39 19.08 -15.70
C LEU A 14 10.18 18.19 -15.98
N VAL A 15 10.39 16.93 -16.36
CA VAL A 15 9.33 15.94 -16.61
C VAL A 15 8.52 15.67 -15.34
N ASN A 16 9.17 15.54 -14.18
CA ASN A 16 8.46 15.37 -12.90
C ASN A 16 7.63 16.61 -12.50
N ARG A 17 8.04 17.83 -12.94
CA ARG A 17 7.33 19.07 -12.61
C ARG A 17 6.16 19.38 -13.55
N VAL A 18 6.27 19.01 -14.83
CA VAL A 18 5.28 19.34 -15.86
C VAL A 18 4.40 18.13 -16.22
N GLY A 19 4.78 16.92 -15.79
CA GLY A 19 4.09 15.68 -16.11
C GLY A 19 4.27 15.26 -17.58
N ASN A 20 3.70 14.11 -17.94
CA ASN A 20 3.74 13.60 -19.31
C ASN A 20 2.72 14.36 -20.19
N PRO A 21 3.14 15.04 -21.28
CA PRO A 21 2.24 15.77 -22.17
C PRO A 21 1.15 14.92 -22.82
N LEU A 22 1.33 13.59 -22.88
CA LEU A 22 0.31 12.66 -23.36
C LEU A 22 -0.89 12.55 -22.42
N ASP A 23 -0.69 12.83 -21.14
CA ASP A 23 -1.73 12.73 -20.10
C ASP A 23 -2.41 14.08 -19.83
N TRP A 24 -1.91 15.15 -20.46
CA TRP A 24 -2.50 16.47 -20.34
C TRP A 24 -3.91 16.53 -20.92
N SER A 25 -4.66 17.52 -20.42
CA SER A 25 -5.99 17.83 -20.94
C SER A 25 -5.96 18.19 -22.43
N TRP A 26 -7.07 18.01 -23.13
CA TRP A 26 -7.15 18.35 -24.57
C TRP A 26 -6.83 19.83 -24.80
N THR A 27 -7.27 20.70 -23.89
CA THR A 27 -7.04 22.14 -23.95
C THR A 27 -5.57 22.47 -23.73
N ASP A 28 -4.91 21.84 -22.75
CA ASP A 28 -3.48 22.03 -22.49
C ASP A 28 -2.59 21.60 -23.67
N LYS A 29 -2.90 20.44 -24.26
CA LYS A 29 -2.20 19.97 -25.47
C LYS A 29 -2.38 20.93 -26.64
N THR A 30 -3.58 21.49 -26.81
CA THR A 30 -3.87 22.45 -27.88
C THR A 30 -3.16 23.78 -27.65
N LEU A 31 -3.10 24.25 -26.41
CA LEU A 31 -2.36 25.45 -26.02
C LEU A 31 -0.86 25.29 -26.24
N LEU A 32 -0.27 24.14 -25.90
CA LEU A 32 1.13 23.85 -26.20
C LEU A 32 1.41 24.01 -27.69
N LEU A 33 0.58 23.39 -28.53
CA LEU A 33 0.72 23.44 -29.98
C LEU A 33 0.62 24.86 -30.54
N LEU A 34 -0.41 25.62 -30.13
CA LEU A 34 -0.61 27.01 -30.54
C LEU A 34 0.54 27.90 -30.06
N GLY A 35 1.01 27.70 -28.82
CA GLY A 35 2.13 28.45 -28.26
C GLY A 35 3.43 28.21 -29.03
N VAL A 36 3.73 26.95 -29.39
CA VAL A 36 4.89 26.62 -30.23
C VAL A 36 4.82 27.34 -31.57
N VAL A 37 3.66 27.32 -32.24
CA VAL A 37 3.53 27.95 -33.56
C VAL A 37 3.57 29.47 -33.51
N LEU A 38 2.98 30.10 -32.48
CA LEU A 38 3.12 31.54 -32.25
C LEU A 38 4.57 31.99 -32.07
N VAL A 39 5.45 31.13 -31.57
CA VAL A 39 6.89 31.43 -31.40
C VAL A 39 7.70 31.07 -32.65
N VAL A 40 7.49 29.88 -33.21
CA VAL A 40 8.30 29.34 -34.30
C VAL A 40 8.02 30.06 -35.62
N THR A 41 6.77 30.40 -35.92
CA THR A 41 6.42 31.02 -37.21
C THR A 41 7.10 32.39 -37.41
N PRO A 42 7.09 33.34 -36.45
CA PRO A 42 7.83 34.59 -36.58
C PRO A 42 9.35 34.38 -36.73
N LEU A 43 9.93 33.39 -36.04
CA LEU A 43 11.37 33.08 -36.14
C LEU A 43 11.76 32.55 -37.52
N LEU A 44 10.94 31.67 -38.10
CA LEU A 44 11.16 31.17 -39.46
C LEU A 44 11.12 32.31 -40.49
N ILE A 45 10.17 33.23 -40.33
CA ILE A 45 10.05 34.41 -41.19
C ILE A 45 11.28 35.33 -41.04
N ALA A 46 11.73 35.58 -39.81
CA ALA A 46 12.93 36.38 -39.55
C ALA A 46 14.20 35.72 -40.13
N ASN A 47 14.28 34.39 -40.15
CA ASN A 47 15.39 33.67 -40.77
C ASN A 47 15.37 33.85 -42.31
N ILE A 48 14.21 33.70 -42.95
CA ILE A 48 14.05 33.97 -44.39
C ILE A 48 14.48 35.40 -44.72
N TYR A 49 14.14 36.38 -43.87
CA TYR A 49 14.58 37.78 -44.01
C TYR A 49 16.11 37.94 -43.99
N LEU A 50 16.79 37.28 -43.04
CA LEU A 50 18.25 37.33 -42.92
C LEU A 50 18.96 36.72 -44.13
N VAL A 51 18.38 35.67 -44.73
CA VAL A 51 18.98 34.94 -45.85
C VAL A 51 18.69 35.58 -47.21
N ALA A 52 17.46 36.09 -47.44
CA ALA A 52 17.03 36.58 -48.76
C ALA A 52 17.20 38.10 -48.97
N GLY A 53 17.55 38.86 -47.93
CA GLY A 53 17.81 40.30 -48.01
C GLY A 53 16.58 41.18 -48.27
N ALA A 54 16.79 42.49 -48.38
CA ALA A 54 15.70 43.50 -48.42
C ALA A 54 14.78 43.43 -49.66
N LYS A 55 15.19 42.78 -50.76
CA LYS A 55 14.33 42.59 -51.96
C LYS A 55 13.18 41.61 -51.70
N ALA A 56 13.34 40.68 -50.75
CA ALA A 56 12.26 39.80 -50.30
C ALA A 56 11.13 40.55 -49.56
N PHE A 57 11.38 41.79 -49.10
CA PHE A 57 10.38 42.61 -48.41
C PHE A 57 9.21 43.02 -49.32
N ALA A 58 9.42 43.17 -50.63
CA ALA A 58 8.33 43.49 -51.56
C ALA A 58 7.40 42.29 -51.82
N VAL A 59 7.93 41.07 -51.70
CA VAL A 59 7.24 39.80 -51.97
C VAL A 59 6.54 39.26 -50.71
N VAL A 60 7.16 39.44 -49.53
CA VAL A 60 6.57 39.12 -48.21
C VAL A 60 5.69 40.28 -47.68
N GLY A 61 5.91 41.50 -48.16
CA GLY A 61 5.22 42.73 -47.76
C GLY A 61 3.75 42.84 -48.17
N LYS A 62 3.22 41.92 -48.99
CA LYS A 62 1.76 41.70 -49.15
C LYS A 62 1.17 40.89 -47.97
N GLY A 63 1.73 41.09 -46.76
CA GLY A 63 1.64 40.22 -45.58
C GLY A 63 0.29 40.15 -44.86
N LEU A 64 -0.79 40.69 -45.42
CA LEU A 64 -2.12 40.69 -44.78
C LEU A 64 -2.58 39.25 -44.44
N PHE A 65 -2.26 38.29 -45.30
CA PHE A 65 -2.65 36.89 -45.13
C PHE A 65 -1.88 36.18 -44.00
N GLN A 66 -0.55 36.35 -43.94
CA GLN A 66 0.31 35.73 -42.91
C GLN A 66 0.02 36.27 -41.50
N TRP A 67 -0.14 37.60 -41.39
CA TRP A 67 -0.50 38.23 -40.13
C TRP A 67 -1.92 37.85 -39.70
N GLY A 68 -2.82 37.60 -40.66
CA GLY A 68 -4.16 37.03 -40.41
C GLY A 68 -4.11 35.69 -39.67
N PHE A 69 -3.32 34.72 -40.12
CA PHE A 69 -3.19 33.43 -39.42
C PHE A 69 -2.56 33.56 -38.04
N THR A 70 -1.55 34.42 -37.90
CA THR A 70 -0.92 34.68 -36.60
C THR A 70 -1.93 35.27 -35.61
N ALA A 71 -2.78 36.19 -36.07
CA ALA A 71 -3.88 36.74 -35.27
C ALA A 71 -4.92 35.66 -34.91
N ILE A 72 -5.31 34.80 -35.86
CA ILE A 72 -6.23 33.69 -35.60
C ILE A 72 -5.68 32.75 -34.51
N TRP A 73 -4.41 32.37 -34.60
CA TRP A 73 -3.80 31.50 -33.58
C TRP A 73 -3.66 32.19 -32.23
N ALA A 74 -3.36 33.50 -32.20
CA ALA A 74 -3.33 34.27 -30.96
C ALA A 74 -4.71 34.33 -30.30
N VAL A 75 -5.78 34.53 -31.09
CA VAL A 75 -7.16 34.47 -30.60
C VAL A 75 -7.49 33.08 -30.05
N LEU A 76 -7.20 32.01 -30.80
CA LEU A 76 -7.41 30.64 -30.34
C LEU A 76 -6.62 30.32 -29.07
N PHE A 77 -5.39 30.84 -28.95
CA PHE A 77 -4.56 30.67 -27.76
C PHE A 77 -5.14 31.40 -26.55
N ILE A 78 -5.59 32.65 -26.70
CA ILE A 78 -6.26 33.42 -25.64
C ILE A 78 -7.57 32.73 -25.23
N VAL A 79 -8.40 32.31 -26.18
CA VAL A 79 -9.62 31.54 -25.91
C VAL A 79 -9.28 30.27 -25.13
N GLY A 80 -8.25 29.55 -25.56
CA GLY A 80 -7.74 28.36 -24.88
C GLY A 80 -7.34 28.64 -23.43
N LEU A 81 -6.63 29.74 -23.15
CA LEU A 81 -6.26 30.13 -21.79
C LEU A 81 -7.48 30.45 -20.93
N ILE A 82 -8.50 31.10 -21.50
CA ILE A 82 -9.75 31.42 -20.79
C ILE A 82 -10.53 30.14 -20.44
N VAL A 83 -10.62 29.19 -21.37
CA VAL A 83 -11.39 27.96 -21.16
C VAL A 83 -10.60 26.84 -20.47
N ARG A 84 -9.27 26.97 -20.34
CA ARG A 84 -8.36 25.96 -19.76
C ARG A 84 -8.88 25.32 -18.47
N ASN A 85 -9.28 26.16 -17.51
CA ASN A 85 -9.73 25.69 -16.19
C ASN A 85 -11.22 25.30 -16.17
N LYS A 86 -12.02 25.80 -17.12
CA LYS A 86 -13.48 25.57 -17.17
C LYS A 86 -13.87 24.35 -18.01
N LEU A 87 -13.15 24.12 -19.10
CA LEU A 87 -13.41 23.08 -20.10
C LEU A 87 -12.08 22.40 -20.49
N PRO A 88 -11.51 21.55 -19.63
CA PRO A 88 -10.21 20.89 -19.91
C PRO A 88 -10.28 19.87 -21.06
N LYS A 89 -11.48 19.37 -21.39
CA LYS A 89 -11.72 18.40 -22.48
C LYS A 89 -12.27 19.05 -23.76
N ALA A 90 -11.98 20.34 -24.00
CA ALA A 90 -12.53 21.10 -25.12
C ALA A 90 -11.98 20.67 -26.49
N VAL A 91 -12.43 19.53 -27.00
CA VAL A 91 -12.03 18.97 -28.32
C VAL A 91 -12.34 19.95 -29.46
N TRP A 92 -13.39 20.76 -29.32
CA TRP A 92 -13.80 21.75 -30.32
C TRP A 92 -12.75 22.84 -30.56
N LEU A 93 -11.83 23.08 -29.63
CA LEU A 93 -10.72 24.04 -29.80
C LEU A 93 -9.60 23.45 -30.67
N THR A 94 -9.40 22.14 -30.58
CA THR A 94 -8.32 21.41 -31.26
C THR A 94 -8.50 21.39 -32.77
N TYR A 95 -9.71 21.11 -33.27
CA TYR A 95 -9.95 21.02 -34.72
C TYR A 95 -9.71 22.34 -35.47
N PRO A 96 -10.23 23.50 -35.05
CA PRO A 96 -9.94 24.79 -35.70
C PRO A 96 -8.46 25.16 -35.64
N ALA A 97 -7.77 24.87 -34.53
CA ALA A 97 -6.32 25.08 -34.44
C ALA A 97 -5.58 24.29 -35.54
N PHE A 98 -5.82 22.98 -35.62
CA PHE A 98 -5.18 22.15 -36.65
C PHE A 98 -5.59 22.52 -38.08
N ILE A 99 -6.86 22.81 -38.33
CA ILE A 99 -7.34 23.21 -39.66
C ILE A 99 -6.63 24.48 -40.12
N THR A 100 -6.59 25.51 -39.27
CA THR A 100 -5.94 26.79 -39.62
C THR A 100 -4.43 26.64 -39.82
N MET A 101 -3.77 25.80 -39.01
CA MET A 101 -2.35 25.46 -39.17
C MET A 101 -2.07 24.72 -40.48
N THR A 102 -2.96 23.80 -40.86
CA THR A 102 -2.85 23.02 -42.09
C THR A 102 -3.06 23.89 -43.32
N VAL A 103 -4.12 24.70 -43.33
CA VAL A 103 -4.40 25.67 -44.41
C VAL A 103 -3.22 26.63 -44.59
N HIS A 104 -2.68 27.15 -43.49
CA HIS A 104 -1.52 28.04 -43.51
C HIS A 104 -0.29 27.37 -44.14
N ALA A 105 0.03 26.16 -43.70
CA ALA A 105 1.17 25.42 -44.26
C ALA A 105 0.96 25.06 -45.73
N SER A 106 -0.24 24.61 -46.14
CA SER A 106 -0.55 24.35 -47.56
C SER A 106 -0.35 25.60 -48.41
N TRP A 107 -0.84 26.75 -47.93
CA TRP A 107 -0.62 28.02 -48.62
C TRP A 107 0.87 28.35 -48.75
N PHE A 108 1.63 28.22 -47.66
CA PHE A 108 3.06 28.48 -47.66
C PHE A 108 3.82 27.57 -48.64
N VAL A 109 3.49 26.27 -48.67
CA VAL A 109 4.06 25.29 -49.60
C VAL A 109 3.76 25.65 -51.05
N CYS A 110 2.49 25.90 -51.40
CA CYS A 110 2.13 26.23 -52.77
C CYS A 110 2.81 27.50 -53.26
N ARG A 111 2.93 28.50 -52.38
CA ARG A 111 3.53 29.80 -52.74
C ARG A 111 5.06 29.79 -52.78
N SER A 112 5.71 28.88 -52.06
CA SER A 112 7.18 28.71 -52.07
C SER A 112 7.69 27.81 -53.19
N GLY A 113 6.82 27.21 -54.00
CA GLY A 113 7.22 26.33 -55.09
C GLY A 113 7.25 24.87 -54.65
N TYR A 114 6.09 24.24 -54.73
CA TYR A 114 5.86 22.92 -54.17
C TYR A 114 6.55 21.80 -54.98
N ALA A 115 6.90 22.03 -56.26
CA ALA A 115 7.66 21.07 -57.07
C ALA A 115 9.18 21.27 -56.95
N THR A 116 9.62 22.49 -56.61
CA THR A 116 11.02 22.89 -56.59
C THR A 116 11.64 22.83 -55.19
N ILE A 117 10.83 22.92 -54.12
CA ILE A 117 11.28 22.81 -52.72
C ILE A 117 10.50 21.71 -51.99
N PRO A 118 10.91 20.42 -52.13
CA PRO A 118 10.25 19.30 -51.46
C PRO A 118 10.24 19.38 -49.92
N VAL A 119 11.20 20.10 -49.32
CA VAL A 119 11.30 20.28 -47.86
C VAL A 119 10.10 21.06 -47.31
N SER A 120 9.42 21.87 -48.13
CA SER A 120 8.25 22.63 -47.71
C SER A 120 7.09 21.73 -47.25
N TYR A 121 6.96 20.52 -47.80
CA TYR A 121 5.96 19.53 -47.35
C TYR A 121 6.24 18.94 -45.97
N LEU A 122 7.48 19.04 -45.47
CA LEU A 122 7.85 18.48 -44.18
C LEU A 122 7.00 19.05 -43.04
N MET A 123 6.64 20.33 -43.11
CA MET A 123 5.79 20.97 -42.11
C MET A 123 4.38 20.37 -42.04
N LEU A 124 3.82 19.95 -43.17
CA LEU A 124 2.49 19.34 -43.23
C LEU A 124 2.49 17.94 -42.61
N PHE A 125 3.57 17.18 -42.81
CA PHE A 125 3.75 15.88 -42.16
C PHE A 125 3.90 16.00 -40.64
N VAL A 126 4.61 17.03 -40.17
CA VAL A 126 4.79 17.30 -38.74
C VAL A 126 3.43 17.51 -38.06
N TYR A 127 2.49 18.20 -38.69
CA TYR A 127 1.15 18.40 -38.12
C TYR A 127 0.31 17.12 -38.05
N VAL A 128 0.33 16.27 -39.08
CA VAL A 128 -0.36 14.97 -39.04
C VAL A 128 0.24 14.07 -37.95
N PHE A 129 1.57 14.05 -37.84
CA PHE A 129 2.28 13.26 -36.83
C PHE A 129 1.99 13.75 -35.41
N ILE A 130 2.06 15.05 -35.15
CA ILE A 130 1.73 15.64 -33.85
C ILE A 130 0.25 15.40 -33.51
N GLY A 131 -0.65 15.53 -34.50
CA GLY A 131 -2.07 15.19 -34.36
C GLY A 131 -2.28 13.75 -33.90
N GLN A 132 -1.62 12.80 -34.56
CA GLN A 132 -1.66 11.37 -34.21
C GLN A 132 -1.13 11.13 -32.80
N LEU A 133 0.01 11.72 -32.45
CA LEU A 133 0.72 11.47 -31.21
C LEU A 133 -0.03 12.03 -29.98
N LEU A 134 -0.49 13.28 -30.06
CA LEU A 134 -1.12 13.98 -28.93
C LEU A 134 -2.63 13.72 -28.83
N PHE A 135 -3.33 13.57 -29.96
CA PHE A 135 -4.80 13.59 -30.05
C PHE A 135 -5.42 12.34 -30.71
N GLY A 136 -4.60 11.45 -31.24
CA GLY A 136 -5.04 10.19 -31.85
C GLY A 136 -5.51 10.32 -33.30
N TYR A 137 -5.94 9.19 -33.87
CA TYR A 137 -6.14 9.04 -35.32
C TYR A 137 -7.26 9.89 -35.90
N ARG A 138 -8.30 10.22 -35.11
CA ARG A 138 -9.44 11.01 -35.60
C ARG A 138 -9.04 12.43 -35.95
N VAL A 139 -8.19 13.05 -35.12
CA VAL A 139 -7.68 14.40 -35.40
C VAL A 139 -6.67 14.35 -36.55
N ALA A 140 -5.77 13.37 -36.57
CA ALA A 140 -4.84 13.17 -37.67
C ALA A 140 -5.55 13.00 -39.03
N LEU A 141 -6.67 12.28 -39.06
CA LEU A 141 -7.47 12.10 -40.27
C LEU A 141 -8.07 13.42 -40.76
N VAL A 142 -8.61 14.26 -39.87
CA VAL A 142 -9.13 15.58 -40.25
C VAL A 142 -8.02 16.49 -40.78
N VAL A 143 -6.85 16.50 -40.13
CA VAL A 143 -5.66 17.23 -40.61
C VAL A 143 -5.29 16.77 -42.01
N PHE A 144 -5.22 15.44 -42.23
CA PHE A 144 -4.86 14.87 -43.52
C PHE A 144 -5.87 15.21 -44.63
N ILE A 145 -7.17 15.08 -44.36
CA ILE A 145 -8.23 15.42 -45.35
C ILE A 145 -8.18 16.92 -45.68
N CYS A 146 -8.05 17.78 -44.66
CA CYS A 146 -7.95 19.22 -44.84
C CYS A 146 -6.72 19.59 -45.67
N TRP A 147 -5.59 18.93 -45.39
CA TRP A 147 -4.36 19.11 -46.14
C TRP A 147 -4.51 18.73 -47.61
N VAL A 148 -4.96 17.51 -47.91
CA VAL A 148 -5.15 17.04 -49.29
C VAL A 148 -6.12 17.95 -50.05
N GLY A 149 -7.24 18.32 -49.43
CA GLY A 149 -8.23 19.20 -50.05
C GLY A 149 -7.68 20.60 -50.34
N THR A 150 -6.95 21.20 -49.39
CA THR A 150 -6.37 22.53 -49.58
C THR A 150 -5.27 22.54 -50.63
N LEU A 151 -4.41 21.51 -50.67
CA LEU A 151 -3.36 21.36 -51.66
C LEU A 151 -3.94 21.18 -53.07
N ALA A 152 -4.92 20.28 -53.22
CA ALA A 152 -5.60 20.04 -54.49
C ALA A 152 -6.31 21.30 -55.01
N ALA A 153 -6.99 22.04 -54.13
CA ALA A 153 -7.62 23.31 -54.50
C ALA A 153 -6.60 24.33 -55.01
N HIS A 154 -5.44 24.46 -54.38
CA HIS A 154 -4.39 25.36 -54.84
C HIS A 154 -3.84 24.96 -56.20
N MET A 155 -3.58 23.66 -56.43
CA MET A 155 -3.10 23.15 -57.71
C MET A 155 -4.10 23.41 -58.84
N VAL A 156 -5.40 23.23 -58.60
CA VAL A 156 -6.45 23.53 -59.59
C VAL A 156 -6.50 25.02 -59.91
N LEU A 157 -6.50 25.87 -58.87
CA LEU A 157 -6.54 27.33 -59.05
C LEU A 157 -5.30 27.85 -59.81
N GLU A 158 -4.14 27.24 -59.57
CA GLU A 158 -2.91 27.52 -60.31
C GLU A 158 -3.00 27.06 -61.77
N GLY A 159 -3.49 25.84 -62.02
CA GLY A 159 -3.71 25.33 -63.38
C GLY A 159 -4.72 26.16 -64.18
N MET A 160 -5.68 26.80 -63.50
CA MET A 160 -6.61 27.77 -64.08
C MET A 160 -6.01 29.17 -64.29
N GLY A 161 -4.78 29.41 -63.83
CA GLY A 161 -4.11 30.72 -63.89
C GLY A 161 -4.67 31.75 -62.90
N VAL A 162 -5.50 31.34 -61.93
CA VAL A 162 -6.07 32.23 -60.89
C VAL A 162 -5.00 32.60 -59.86
N ILE A 163 -4.04 31.69 -59.63
CA ILE A 163 -2.94 31.86 -58.68
C ILE A 163 -1.62 31.60 -59.41
N GLU A 164 -0.61 32.44 -59.17
CA GLU A 164 0.74 32.25 -59.73
C GLU A 164 1.55 31.21 -58.93
N TYR A 165 2.19 30.28 -59.65
CA TYR A 165 3.12 29.30 -59.10
C TYR A 165 4.37 29.96 -58.53
N ALA A 166 4.85 29.45 -57.38
CA ALA A 166 6.11 29.84 -56.74
C ALA A 166 6.33 31.36 -56.61
N PHE A 167 5.25 32.12 -56.42
CA PHE A 167 5.27 33.59 -56.32
C PHE A 167 6.28 34.12 -55.29
N LEU A 168 6.54 33.38 -54.19
CA LEU A 168 7.50 33.82 -53.17
C LEU A 168 8.96 33.80 -53.63
N LEU A 169 9.26 33.17 -54.78
CA LEU A 169 10.59 33.07 -55.36
C LEU A 169 10.79 33.99 -56.57
N GLU A 170 9.86 34.92 -56.82
CA GLU A 170 9.94 35.86 -57.92
C GLU A 170 11.23 36.71 -57.83
N GLY A 171 12.14 36.53 -58.80
CA GLY A 171 13.46 37.20 -58.86
C GLY A 171 14.69 36.31 -58.60
N LEU A 172 14.52 35.02 -58.33
CA LEU A 172 15.58 34.01 -58.33
C LEU A 172 15.66 33.29 -59.70
N GLU A 173 16.83 32.73 -60.08
CA GLU A 173 17.15 32.22 -61.45
C GLU A 173 16.02 31.45 -62.18
N GLU A 174 15.92 31.68 -63.50
CA GLU A 174 14.88 31.17 -64.43
C GLU A 174 14.66 29.65 -64.44
N LYS A 175 15.66 28.87 -64.00
CA LYS A 175 15.63 27.39 -63.97
C LYS A 175 14.64 26.79 -62.96
N VAL A 176 14.05 27.61 -62.10
CA VAL A 176 13.05 27.22 -61.09
C VAL A 176 11.61 27.35 -61.62
N ARG A 177 11.41 27.86 -62.85
CA ARG A 177 10.10 28.26 -63.38
C ARG A 177 9.47 27.33 -64.42
N GLU A 178 10.12 26.22 -64.78
CA GLU A 178 9.53 25.18 -65.64
C GLU A 178 9.15 23.96 -64.80
N PRO A 179 7.85 23.70 -64.55
CA PRO A 179 7.42 22.51 -63.83
C PRO A 179 7.66 21.29 -64.72
N GLY A 180 8.54 20.37 -64.30
CA GLY A 180 8.87 19.16 -65.03
C GLY A 180 7.73 18.13 -65.05
N GLY A 181 6.67 18.41 -65.81
CA GLY A 181 5.70 17.44 -66.34
C GLY A 181 5.03 16.46 -65.35
N LEU A 182 4.39 15.44 -65.91
CA LEU A 182 3.72 14.35 -65.19
C LEU A 182 4.67 13.55 -64.28
N TRP A 183 5.97 13.58 -64.56
CA TRP A 183 6.98 12.81 -63.83
C TRP A 183 7.27 13.38 -62.44
N ASP A 184 7.45 14.70 -62.31
CA ASP A 184 7.69 15.33 -61.00
C ASP A 184 6.45 15.23 -60.10
N MET A 185 5.25 15.34 -60.69
CA MET A 185 3.99 15.08 -59.98
C MET A 185 3.87 13.63 -59.50
N ALA A 186 4.28 12.66 -60.31
CA ALA A 186 4.26 11.24 -59.92
C ALA A 186 5.25 10.95 -58.79
N GLN A 187 6.45 11.54 -58.80
CA GLN A 187 7.44 11.36 -57.73
C GLN A 187 7.01 12.02 -56.42
N MET A 188 6.34 13.18 -56.49
CA MET A 188 5.66 13.77 -55.33
C MET A 188 4.58 12.85 -54.76
N MET A 189 3.74 12.28 -55.63
CA MET A 189 2.68 11.35 -55.22
C MET A 189 3.24 10.09 -54.54
N ASN A 190 4.36 9.56 -55.03
CA ASN A 190 5.08 8.46 -54.39
C ASN A 190 5.60 8.85 -52.99
N GLY A 191 6.17 10.05 -52.84
CA GLY A 191 6.59 10.58 -51.53
C GLY A 191 5.43 10.71 -50.55
N PHE A 192 4.27 11.18 -50.99
CA PHE A 192 3.06 11.29 -50.16
C PHE A 192 2.53 9.92 -49.73
N ILE A 193 2.50 8.96 -50.64
CA ILE A 193 2.07 7.59 -50.34
C ILE A 193 3.02 6.95 -49.33
N ALA A 194 4.33 7.09 -49.52
CA ALA A 194 5.33 6.55 -48.60
C ALA A 194 5.19 7.12 -47.19
N VAL A 195 5.04 8.44 -47.06
CA VAL A 195 4.88 9.07 -45.75
C VAL A 195 3.54 8.75 -45.10
N LEU A 196 2.45 8.69 -45.87
CA LEU A 196 1.15 8.26 -45.38
C LEU A 196 1.22 6.84 -44.80
N ILE A 197 1.88 5.92 -45.50
CA ILE A 197 2.12 4.55 -45.01
C ILE A 197 2.93 4.58 -43.71
N CYS A 198 4.02 5.36 -43.64
CA CYS A 198 4.81 5.49 -42.41
C CYS A 198 3.99 6.03 -41.23
N LEU A 199 3.12 7.02 -41.46
CA LEU A 199 2.26 7.59 -40.42
C LEU A 199 1.19 6.60 -39.94
N LEU A 200 0.59 5.82 -40.86
CA LEU A 200 -0.36 4.76 -40.52
C LEU A 200 0.31 3.65 -39.70
N ILE A 201 1.54 3.25 -40.07
CA ILE A 201 2.33 2.26 -39.32
C ILE A 201 2.69 2.80 -37.93
N CYS A 202 3.21 4.04 -37.83
CA CYS A 202 3.53 4.64 -36.55
C CYS A 202 2.30 4.77 -35.65
N GLY A 203 1.18 5.21 -36.24
CA GLY A 203 -0.11 5.31 -35.56
C GLY A 203 -0.60 3.97 -35.02
N TYR A 204 -0.52 2.92 -35.84
CA TYR A 204 -0.86 1.55 -35.46
C TYR A 204 0.04 1.03 -34.33
N ILE A 205 1.36 1.25 -34.41
CA ILE A 205 2.32 0.83 -33.39
C ILE A 205 2.03 1.55 -32.06
N ILE A 206 1.84 2.86 -32.08
CA ILE A 206 1.56 3.66 -30.88
C ILE A 206 0.24 3.22 -30.24
N ASP A 207 -0.82 3.04 -31.05
CA ASP A 207 -2.13 2.64 -30.53
C ASP A 207 -2.08 1.23 -29.94
N ARG A 208 -1.42 0.28 -30.62
CA ARG A 208 -1.22 -1.08 -30.13
C ARG A 208 -0.36 -1.13 -28.87
N TRP A 209 0.66 -0.28 -28.78
CA TRP A 209 1.50 -0.17 -27.59
C TRP A 209 0.70 0.37 -26.40
N ARG A 210 -0.06 1.46 -26.58
CA ARG A 210 -0.96 2.02 -25.56
C ARG A 210 -2.02 1.02 -25.11
N PHE A 211 -2.59 0.26 -26.05
CA PHE A 211 -3.57 -0.78 -25.72
C PHE A 211 -2.95 -1.87 -24.84
N ARG A 212 -1.73 -2.30 -25.16
CA ARG A 212 -1.00 -3.31 -24.38
C ARG A 212 -0.65 -2.80 -22.98
N GLU A 213 -0.21 -1.55 -22.84
CA GLU A 213 0.05 -0.96 -21.52
C GLU A 213 -1.20 -0.90 -20.65
N ARG A 214 -2.35 -0.50 -21.22
CA ARG A 214 -3.63 -0.50 -20.48
C ARG A 214 -4.00 -1.91 -20.02
N GLN A 215 -3.90 -2.92 -20.89
CA GLN A 215 -4.20 -4.30 -20.50
C GLN A 215 -3.32 -4.80 -19.34
N VAL A 216 -2.04 -4.43 -19.33
CA VAL A 216 -1.13 -4.80 -18.23
C VAL A 216 -1.54 -4.10 -16.93
N MET A 217 -1.91 -2.82 -16.98
CA MET A 217 -2.38 -2.07 -15.82
C MET A 217 -3.72 -2.62 -15.29
N ASP A 218 -4.68 -2.84 -16.18
CA ASP A 218 -6.00 -3.39 -15.83
C ASP A 218 -5.86 -4.80 -15.21
N MET A 219 -5.00 -5.64 -15.78
CA MET A 219 -4.71 -6.96 -15.23
C MET A 219 -4.03 -6.86 -13.85
N SER A 220 -3.07 -5.95 -13.68
CA SER A 220 -2.44 -5.73 -12.37
C SER A 220 -3.44 -5.27 -11.32
N GLU A 221 -4.36 -4.37 -11.67
CA GLU A 221 -5.40 -3.91 -10.77
C GLU A 221 -6.41 -5.03 -10.45
N LEU A 222 -6.77 -5.85 -11.43
CA LEU A 222 -7.61 -7.02 -11.23
C LEU A 222 -6.95 -8.04 -10.30
N LEU A 223 -5.66 -8.35 -10.50
CA LEU A 223 -4.90 -9.25 -9.62
C LEU A 223 -4.85 -8.69 -8.20
N LYS A 224 -4.57 -7.39 -8.04
CA LYS A 224 -4.62 -6.71 -6.73
C LYS A 224 -5.99 -6.83 -6.07
N LYS A 225 -7.09 -6.65 -6.80
CA LYS A 225 -8.45 -6.80 -6.26
C LYS A 225 -8.79 -8.24 -5.90
N MET A 226 -8.42 -9.20 -6.74
CA MET A 226 -8.73 -10.62 -6.56
C MET A 226 -7.95 -11.21 -5.39
N PHE A 227 -6.64 -10.94 -5.32
CA PHE A 227 -5.75 -11.54 -4.34
C PHE A 227 -5.53 -10.64 -3.11
N GLY A 228 -5.87 -9.35 -3.14
CA GLY A 228 -5.66 -8.43 -2.01
C GLY A 228 -6.52 -8.72 -0.79
N ARG A 229 -7.56 -9.56 -0.92
CA ARG A 229 -8.30 -10.12 0.23
C ARG A 229 -7.64 -11.35 0.85
N TYR A 230 -6.64 -11.91 0.18
CA TYR A 230 -6.03 -13.20 0.53
C TYR A 230 -4.51 -13.11 0.73
N LEU A 231 -3.87 -12.04 0.24
CA LEU A 231 -2.44 -11.76 0.34
C LEU A 231 -2.24 -10.30 0.72
N SER A 232 -1.20 -10.02 1.52
CA SER A 232 -0.83 -8.64 1.81
C SER A 232 -0.43 -7.89 0.53
N THR A 233 -0.57 -6.58 0.54
CA THR A 233 -0.20 -5.71 -0.59
C THR A 233 1.28 -5.88 -0.95
N GLU A 234 2.11 -6.16 0.04
CA GLU A 234 3.55 -6.35 -0.05
C GLU A 234 3.88 -7.66 -0.76
N VAL A 235 3.23 -8.76 -0.37
CA VAL A 235 3.37 -10.06 -1.05
C VAL A 235 2.88 -9.95 -2.48
N MET A 236 1.73 -9.31 -2.71
CA MET A 236 1.21 -9.06 -4.05
C MET A 236 2.21 -8.29 -4.94
N ASN A 237 2.71 -7.15 -4.44
CA ASN A 237 3.61 -6.30 -5.21
C ASN A 237 4.93 -7.04 -5.50
N SER A 238 5.43 -7.83 -4.55
CA SER A 238 6.60 -8.69 -4.74
C SER A 238 6.37 -9.73 -5.85
N LEU A 239 5.22 -10.41 -5.84
CA LEU A 239 4.85 -11.40 -6.86
C LEU A 239 4.66 -10.76 -8.26
N ILE A 240 4.10 -9.55 -8.33
CA ILE A 240 3.96 -8.80 -9.60
C ILE A 240 5.33 -8.36 -10.12
N ALA A 241 6.23 -7.90 -9.24
CA ALA A 241 7.56 -7.43 -9.60
C ALA A 241 8.48 -8.59 -10.03
N ASN A 242 8.39 -9.73 -9.35
CA ASN A 242 9.17 -10.92 -9.65
C ASN A 242 8.27 -12.17 -9.69
N PRO A 243 7.68 -12.50 -10.85
CA PRO A 243 6.85 -13.69 -11.00
C PRO A 243 7.58 -15.00 -10.72
N ALA A 244 8.91 -15.04 -10.79
CA ALA A 244 9.69 -16.24 -10.42
C ALA A 244 9.62 -16.55 -8.92
N ALA A 245 9.23 -15.58 -8.07
CA ALA A 245 8.94 -15.83 -6.66
C ALA A 245 7.71 -16.74 -6.46
N LEU A 246 6.93 -17.06 -7.51
CA LEU A 246 5.86 -18.06 -7.48
C LEU A 246 6.37 -19.51 -7.50
N GLU A 247 7.63 -19.74 -7.88
CA GLU A 247 8.19 -21.09 -7.92
C GLU A 247 8.32 -21.68 -6.51
N LEU A 248 8.25 -23.01 -6.41
CA LEU A 248 8.43 -23.71 -5.14
C LEU A 248 9.85 -23.52 -4.63
N GLY A 249 9.95 -23.28 -3.32
CA GLY A 249 11.21 -23.00 -2.66
C GLY A 249 11.08 -21.79 -1.75
N GLY A 250 12.20 -21.41 -1.17
CA GLY A 250 12.27 -20.24 -0.33
C GLY A 250 13.71 -19.85 -0.12
N GLU A 251 13.90 -18.62 0.31
CA GLU A 251 15.21 -18.10 0.68
C GLU A 251 15.36 -18.12 2.21
N ARG A 252 16.59 -18.34 2.67
CA ARG A 252 16.89 -18.20 4.09
C ARG A 252 17.04 -16.71 4.40
N ARG A 253 16.28 -16.22 5.37
CA ARG A 253 16.29 -14.82 5.79
C ARG A 253 16.20 -14.68 7.30
N SER A 254 16.87 -13.65 7.83
CA SER A 254 16.67 -13.15 9.19
C SER A 254 15.38 -12.37 9.26
N VAL A 255 14.41 -12.83 10.03
CA VAL A 255 13.14 -12.12 10.21
C VAL A 255 12.75 -12.06 11.68
N THR A 256 11.91 -11.08 12.01
CA THR A 256 11.26 -11.01 13.31
C THR A 256 9.82 -11.49 13.18
N ILE A 257 9.47 -12.51 13.95
CA ILE A 257 8.20 -13.21 13.88
C ILE A 257 7.39 -12.86 15.13
N LEU A 258 6.13 -12.52 14.93
CA LEU A 258 5.13 -12.29 15.97
C LEU A 258 4.05 -13.36 15.87
N MET A 259 3.68 -13.93 17.02
CA MET A 259 2.52 -14.79 17.16
C MET A 259 1.58 -14.17 18.19
N SER A 260 0.30 -14.03 17.86
CA SER A 260 -0.75 -13.70 18.84
C SER A 260 -1.84 -14.77 18.86
N ASP A 261 -2.53 -14.88 19.98
CA ASP A 261 -3.61 -15.86 20.23
C ASP A 261 -4.58 -15.29 21.29
N LEU A 262 -5.88 -15.61 21.17
CA LEU A 262 -6.91 -15.13 22.09
C LEU A 262 -7.08 -16.08 23.30
N ARG A 263 -6.90 -15.53 24.49
CA ARG A 263 -6.98 -16.27 25.74
C ARG A 263 -8.39 -16.75 26.03
N GLY A 264 -8.52 -18.07 26.20
CA GLY A 264 -9.79 -18.72 26.51
C GLY A 264 -10.76 -18.77 25.32
N PHE A 265 -10.30 -18.45 24.10
CA PHE A 265 -11.17 -18.38 22.93
C PHE A 265 -11.83 -19.72 22.60
N THR A 266 -11.12 -20.84 22.67
CA THR A 266 -11.71 -22.16 22.42
C THR A 266 -12.93 -22.41 23.33
N ALA A 267 -12.78 -22.20 24.64
CA ALA A 267 -13.88 -22.37 25.60
C ALA A 267 -15.00 -21.34 25.41
N LEU A 268 -14.66 -20.12 24.98
CA LEU A 268 -15.65 -19.09 24.63
C LEU A 268 -16.46 -19.48 23.40
N SER A 269 -15.79 -20.01 22.36
CA SER A 269 -16.42 -20.40 21.09
C SER A 269 -17.42 -21.55 21.23
N GLU A 270 -17.23 -22.43 22.22
CA GLU A 270 -18.18 -23.51 22.54
C GLU A 270 -19.48 -23.01 23.19
N ARG A 271 -19.47 -21.79 23.76
CA ARG A 271 -20.62 -21.19 24.45
C ARG A 271 -21.37 -20.16 23.61
N LEU A 272 -20.77 -19.71 22.51
CA LEU A 272 -21.33 -18.72 21.61
C LEU A 272 -21.99 -19.39 20.41
N GLU A 273 -23.03 -18.75 19.87
CA GLU A 273 -23.57 -19.16 18.57
C GLU A 273 -22.52 -18.95 17.47
N PRO A 274 -22.44 -19.82 16.44
CA PRO A 274 -21.43 -19.72 15.38
C PRO A 274 -21.35 -18.33 14.72
N GLU A 275 -22.49 -17.66 14.53
CA GLU A 275 -22.54 -16.32 13.95
C GLU A 275 -21.94 -15.25 14.89
N GLN A 276 -22.02 -15.45 16.21
CA GLN A 276 -21.35 -14.57 17.18
C GLN A 276 -19.84 -14.80 17.16
N VAL A 277 -19.38 -16.05 17.04
CA VAL A 277 -17.95 -16.37 16.89
C VAL A 277 -17.36 -15.70 15.65
N VAL A 278 -18.05 -15.80 14.50
CA VAL A 278 -17.59 -15.16 13.25
C VAL A 278 -17.57 -13.64 13.39
N ARG A 279 -18.57 -13.02 14.03
CA ARG A 279 -18.59 -11.56 14.25
C ARG A 279 -17.46 -11.10 15.16
N LEU A 280 -17.19 -11.83 16.24
CA LEU A 280 -16.07 -11.56 17.15
C LEU A 280 -14.75 -11.63 16.39
N LEU A 281 -14.50 -12.70 15.64
CA LEU A 281 -13.27 -12.88 14.87
C LEU A 281 -13.08 -11.78 13.82
N ASN A 282 -14.13 -11.45 13.07
CA ASN A 282 -14.04 -10.40 12.05
C ASN A 282 -13.75 -9.02 12.67
N SER A 283 -14.40 -8.68 13.80
CA SER A 283 -14.13 -7.41 14.51
C SER A 283 -12.72 -7.36 15.08
N TYR A 284 -12.23 -8.48 15.64
CA TYR A 284 -10.85 -8.61 16.10
C TYR A 284 -9.85 -8.46 14.95
N PHE A 285 -10.02 -9.20 13.85
CA PHE A 285 -9.10 -9.16 12.71
C PHE A 285 -9.09 -7.80 12.02
N GLU A 286 -10.23 -7.10 11.89
CA GLU A 286 -10.26 -5.76 11.30
C GLU A 286 -9.29 -4.81 12.01
N VAL A 287 -9.35 -4.77 13.35
CA VAL A 287 -8.51 -3.89 14.16
C VAL A 287 -7.05 -4.36 14.15
N MET A 288 -6.79 -5.67 14.31
CA MET A 288 -5.42 -6.18 14.36
C MET A 288 -4.70 -6.06 13.02
N VAL A 289 -5.38 -6.35 11.92
CA VAL A 289 -4.81 -6.24 10.56
C VAL A 289 -4.44 -4.79 10.27
N GLU A 290 -5.28 -3.82 10.65
CA GLU A 290 -4.96 -2.39 10.48
C GLU A 290 -3.68 -2.00 11.23
N VAL A 291 -3.52 -2.45 12.48
CA VAL A 291 -2.30 -2.21 13.27
C VAL A 291 -1.09 -2.90 12.64
N ILE A 292 -1.22 -4.15 12.21
CA ILE A 292 -0.12 -4.91 11.60
C ILE A 292 0.38 -4.22 10.32
N LEU A 293 -0.54 -3.80 9.46
CA LEU A 293 -0.20 -3.10 8.21
C LEU A 293 0.43 -1.74 8.47
N LYS A 294 0.00 -1.01 9.51
CA LYS A 294 0.59 0.28 9.91
C LYS A 294 2.08 0.17 10.26
N HIS A 295 2.53 -1.00 10.72
CA HIS A 295 3.92 -1.27 11.08
C HIS A 295 4.69 -2.07 10.01
N ASP A 296 4.13 -2.16 8.80
CA ASP A 296 4.71 -2.91 7.67
C ASP A 296 4.88 -4.42 7.95
N GLY A 297 4.06 -4.98 8.84
CA GLY A 297 4.04 -6.41 9.12
C GLY A 297 3.32 -7.20 8.04
N THR A 298 3.88 -8.35 7.64
CA THR A 298 3.23 -9.26 6.69
C THR A 298 2.55 -10.39 7.44
N ILE A 299 1.23 -10.48 7.34
CA ILE A 299 0.46 -11.60 7.88
C ILE A 299 0.75 -12.84 7.03
N SER A 300 1.46 -13.79 7.62
CA SER A 300 1.81 -15.06 6.98
C SER A 300 0.61 -16.00 7.00
N GLU A 301 0.02 -16.20 8.18
CA GLU A 301 -1.07 -17.14 8.38
C GLU A 301 -2.03 -16.66 9.47
N ILE A 302 -3.32 -16.96 9.29
CA ILE A 302 -4.36 -16.85 10.31
C ILE A 302 -4.76 -18.28 10.69
N ILE A 303 -4.57 -18.66 11.95
CA ILE A 303 -4.74 -20.04 12.43
C ILE A 303 -5.82 -20.03 13.52
N GLY A 304 -7.08 -20.19 13.12
CA GLY A 304 -8.20 -20.03 14.05
C GLY A 304 -8.31 -18.57 14.51
N ASP A 305 -8.06 -18.32 15.79
CA ASP A 305 -7.97 -17.01 16.43
C ASP A 305 -6.55 -16.44 16.53
N ALA A 306 -5.55 -17.24 16.13
CA ALA A 306 -4.14 -16.85 16.18
C ALA A 306 -3.67 -16.13 14.90
N LEU A 307 -2.75 -15.18 15.06
CA LEU A 307 -2.10 -14.45 13.97
C LEU A 307 -0.60 -14.74 13.96
N LEU A 308 -0.08 -15.17 12.81
CA LEU A 308 1.35 -15.29 12.56
C LEU A 308 1.80 -14.18 11.61
N VAL A 309 2.65 -13.29 12.10
CA VAL A 309 3.11 -12.09 11.37
C VAL A 309 4.63 -12.10 11.26
N VAL A 310 5.13 -11.68 10.10
CA VAL A 310 6.56 -11.65 9.78
C VAL A 310 6.97 -10.24 9.40
N PHE A 311 8.09 -9.78 9.96
CA PHE A 311 8.74 -8.51 9.64
C PHE A 311 10.09 -8.81 9.00
N GLY A 312 10.41 -8.11 7.91
CA GLY A 312 11.59 -8.41 7.05
C GLY A 312 11.32 -9.39 5.91
N ALA A 313 10.07 -9.80 5.68
CA ALA A 313 9.69 -10.51 4.45
C ALA A 313 8.27 -10.12 4.02
N PRO A 314 7.98 -10.03 2.70
CA PRO A 314 8.85 -10.33 1.56
C PRO A 314 9.91 -9.26 1.26
N GLN A 315 9.77 -8.04 1.79
CA GLN A 315 10.75 -6.97 1.63
C GLN A 315 11.70 -6.92 2.83
N ASP A 316 12.95 -6.57 2.57
CA ASP A 316 13.92 -6.33 3.65
C ASP A 316 13.51 -5.11 4.47
N MET A 317 13.70 -5.19 5.78
CA MET A 317 13.34 -4.13 6.72
C MET A 317 14.44 -3.99 7.77
N GLU A 318 15.10 -2.84 7.78
CA GLU A 318 16.24 -2.58 8.68
C GLU A 318 15.81 -2.55 10.15
N ASP A 319 14.71 -1.86 10.45
CA ASP A 319 14.15 -1.73 11.81
C ASP A 319 13.12 -2.83 12.16
N GLN A 320 13.20 -4.00 11.52
CA GLN A 320 12.19 -5.07 11.65
C GLN A 320 11.88 -5.46 13.10
N THR A 321 12.90 -5.48 13.96
CA THR A 321 12.75 -5.90 15.37
C THR A 321 12.00 -4.85 16.17
N LEU A 322 12.31 -3.56 15.99
CA LEU A 322 11.63 -2.48 16.70
C LEU A 322 10.19 -2.30 16.19
N SER A 323 9.99 -2.37 14.86
CA SER A 323 8.65 -2.30 14.28
C SER A 323 7.75 -3.43 14.75
N CYS A 324 8.27 -4.65 14.81
CA CYS A 324 7.53 -5.80 15.30
C CYS A 324 7.12 -5.66 16.77
N VAL A 325 8.02 -5.20 17.63
CA VAL A 325 7.69 -4.96 19.05
C VAL A 325 6.72 -3.79 19.20
N ALA A 326 6.87 -2.71 18.44
CA ALA A 326 5.93 -1.60 18.41
C ALA A 326 4.53 -2.05 17.99
N CYS A 327 4.44 -2.87 16.95
CA CYS A 327 3.22 -3.51 16.50
C CYS A 327 2.57 -4.35 17.61
N ALA A 328 3.35 -5.21 18.29
CA ALA A 328 2.84 -6.02 19.39
C ALA A 328 2.21 -5.18 20.51
N LEU A 329 2.90 -4.11 20.91
CA LEU A 329 2.42 -3.21 21.97
C LEU A 329 1.17 -2.44 21.53
N GLU A 330 1.12 -1.98 20.28
CA GLU A 330 -0.06 -1.28 19.74
C GLU A 330 -1.25 -2.22 19.58
N MET A 331 -1.04 -3.47 19.13
CA MET A 331 -2.07 -4.51 19.05
C MET A 331 -2.68 -4.76 20.43
N GLN A 332 -1.86 -4.87 21.48
CA GLN A 332 -2.37 -5.03 22.85
C GLN A 332 -3.18 -3.82 23.31
N ASN A 333 -2.72 -2.59 23.05
CA ASN A 333 -3.47 -1.38 23.39
C ASN A 333 -4.81 -1.30 22.62
N ALA A 334 -4.82 -1.74 21.36
CA ALA A 334 -6.00 -1.76 20.49
C ALA A 334 -7.08 -2.77 20.94
N MET A 335 -6.76 -3.72 21.82
CA MET A 335 -7.77 -4.60 22.44
C MET A 335 -8.84 -3.83 23.21
N THR A 336 -8.54 -2.61 23.67
CA THR A 336 -9.54 -1.74 24.30
C THR A 336 -10.68 -1.40 23.33
N GLU A 337 -10.34 -1.16 22.06
CA GLU A 337 -11.30 -0.86 20.99
C GLU A 337 -12.07 -2.11 20.59
N VAL A 338 -11.38 -3.25 20.40
CA VAL A 338 -12.03 -4.55 20.12
C VAL A 338 -13.07 -4.88 21.19
N ASN A 339 -12.70 -4.75 22.47
CA ASN A 339 -13.62 -5.04 23.56
C ASN A 339 -14.75 -4.01 23.68
N ARG A 340 -14.55 -2.76 23.27
CA ARG A 340 -15.63 -1.78 23.15
C ARG A 340 -16.65 -2.19 22.09
N GLN A 341 -16.19 -2.68 20.94
CA GLN A 341 -17.08 -3.19 19.88
C GLN A 341 -17.82 -4.46 20.33
N ASN A 342 -17.12 -5.39 20.99
CA ASN A 342 -17.74 -6.60 21.55
C ASN A 342 -18.85 -6.26 22.55
N ARG A 343 -18.60 -5.35 23.50
CA ARG A 343 -19.63 -4.87 24.44
C ARG A 343 -20.86 -4.29 23.73
N ALA A 344 -20.66 -3.51 22.67
CA ALA A 344 -21.75 -2.94 21.89
C ALA A 344 -22.58 -4.00 21.15
N MET A 345 -21.98 -5.13 20.80
CA MET A 345 -22.63 -6.28 20.17
C MET A 345 -23.20 -7.30 21.17
N GLY A 346 -23.03 -7.09 22.48
CA GLY A 346 -23.40 -8.06 23.51
C GLY A 346 -22.53 -9.32 23.51
N ILE A 347 -21.31 -9.22 22.98
CA ILE A 347 -20.31 -10.29 22.93
C ILE A 347 -19.34 -10.12 24.11
N PRO A 348 -18.90 -11.22 24.78
CA PRO A 348 -17.94 -11.13 25.87
C PRO A 348 -16.60 -10.49 25.49
N GLU A 349 -15.94 -9.90 26.47
CA GLU A 349 -14.57 -9.40 26.29
C GLU A 349 -13.57 -10.54 26.11
N ILE A 350 -12.54 -10.25 25.34
CA ILE A 350 -11.44 -11.18 25.05
C ILE A 350 -10.11 -10.56 25.46
N GLU A 351 -9.13 -11.42 25.72
CA GLU A 351 -7.75 -11.02 25.99
C GLU A 351 -6.83 -11.68 24.97
N MET A 352 -5.69 -11.05 24.71
CA MET A 352 -4.71 -11.54 23.75
C MET A 352 -3.37 -11.73 24.44
N GLY A 353 -2.66 -12.79 24.10
CA GLY A 353 -1.24 -12.95 24.40
C GLY A 353 -0.40 -12.76 23.14
N ILE A 354 0.80 -12.19 23.26
CA ILE A 354 1.72 -12.03 22.14
C ILE A 354 3.11 -12.57 22.50
N GLY A 355 3.67 -13.37 21.60
CA GLY A 355 5.07 -13.77 21.60
C GLY A 355 5.81 -13.21 20.39
N VAL A 356 7.07 -12.80 20.58
CA VAL A 356 7.94 -12.29 19.51
C VAL A 356 9.29 -13.00 19.56
N ASN A 357 9.79 -13.42 18.40
CA ASN A 357 11.10 -14.03 18.27
C ASN A 357 11.79 -13.58 16.98
N GLU A 358 13.09 -13.40 17.05
CA GLU A 358 13.91 -13.14 15.88
C GLU A 358 14.78 -14.35 15.55
N ALA A 359 14.72 -14.80 14.30
CA ALA A 359 15.39 -16.02 13.85
C ALA A 359 15.65 -16.05 12.34
N GLU A 360 16.67 -16.83 11.97
CA GLU A 360 16.86 -17.29 10.59
C GLU A 360 15.82 -18.37 10.25
N VAL A 361 15.05 -18.13 9.19
CA VAL A 361 13.99 -19.01 8.72
C VAL A 361 14.01 -19.10 7.19
N VAL A 362 13.27 -20.05 6.64
CA VAL A 362 13.02 -20.12 5.20
C VAL A 362 11.68 -19.45 4.93
N VAL A 363 11.67 -18.43 4.07
CA VAL A 363 10.44 -17.77 3.61
C VAL A 363 10.26 -18.04 2.13
N GLY A 364 9.06 -18.45 1.72
CA GLY A 364 8.75 -18.69 0.31
C GLY A 364 7.51 -19.55 0.12
N ASN A 365 7.32 -20.03 -1.10
CA ASN A 365 6.20 -20.90 -1.45
C ASN A 365 6.50 -22.34 -1.07
N ILE A 366 5.87 -22.77 0.02
CA ILE A 366 6.00 -24.12 0.56
C ILE A 366 4.73 -24.92 0.24
N GLY A 367 4.89 -26.17 -0.21
CA GLY A 367 3.79 -27.06 -0.54
C GLY A 367 4.07 -27.91 -1.78
N SER A 368 3.05 -28.10 -2.60
CA SER A 368 3.12 -28.87 -3.85
C SER A 368 2.94 -27.96 -5.06
N SER A 369 3.25 -28.46 -6.26
CA SER A 369 3.07 -27.72 -7.52
C SER A 369 1.62 -27.33 -7.81
N LYS A 370 0.65 -28.00 -7.16
CA LYS A 370 -0.79 -27.73 -7.31
C LYS A 370 -1.35 -26.82 -6.22
N ARG A 371 -0.66 -26.72 -5.08
CA ARG A 371 -1.07 -25.95 -3.91
C ARG A 371 0.15 -25.62 -3.07
N SER A 372 0.55 -24.36 -3.10
CA SER A 372 1.60 -23.78 -2.29
C SER A 372 1.06 -22.57 -1.55
N ASN A 373 1.58 -22.31 -0.36
CA ASN A 373 1.34 -21.08 0.37
C ASN A 373 2.67 -20.37 0.57
N TYR A 374 2.66 -19.04 0.38
CA TYR A 374 3.78 -18.22 0.81
C TYR A 374 3.77 -18.18 2.33
N THR A 375 4.74 -18.82 2.97
CA THR A 375 4.79 -18.98 4.42
C THR A 375 6.22 -19.01 4.93
N VAL A 376 6.35 -18.98 6.25
CA VAL A 376 7.62 -19.06 6.97
C VAL A 376 7.78 -20.43 7.64
N VAL A 377 8.93 -21.07 7.44
CA VAL A 377 9.23 -22.37 8.02
C VAL A 377 10.59 -22.36 8.71
N GLY A 378 10.65 -22.89 9.92
CA GLY A 378 11.91 -23.09 10.64
C GLY A 378 11.72 -23.21 12.15
N ARG A 379 12.81 -23.54 12.85
CA ARG A 379 12.83 -23.63 14.32
C ARG A 379 12.39 -22.32 15.00
N GLY A 380 12.62 -21.18 14.35
CA GLY A 380 12.20 -19.86 14.84
C GLY A 380 10.69 -19.71 14.99
N VAL A 381 9.90 -20.32 14.10
CA VAL A 381 8.43 -20.29 14.15
C VAL A 381 7.93 -21.08 15.37
N ASN A 382 8.47 -22.28 15.57
CA ASN A 382 8.10 -23.10 16.73
C ASN A 382 8.51 -22.42 18.05
N MET A 383 9.60 -21.65 18.06
CA MET A 383 10.03 -20.89 19.23
C MET A 383 9.06 -19.75 19.56
N VAL A 384 8.58 -18.99 18.57
CA VAL A 384 7.63 -17.90 18.82
C VAL A 384 6.31 -18.43 19.39
N GLN A 385 5.82 -19.57 18.88
CA GLN A 385 4.62 -20.24 19.41
C GLN A 385 4.80 -20.64 20.89
N ARG A 386 5.99 -21.16 21.25
CA ARG A 386 6.31 -21.48 22.64
C ARG A 386 6.35 -20.23 23.52
N ILE A 387 7.01 -19.16 23.08
CA ILE A 387 7.06 -17.89 23.81
C ILE A 387 5.66 -17.35 24.05
N GLU A 388 4.83 -17.32 23.00
CA GLU A 388 3.45 -16.86 23.06
C GLU A 388 2.66 -17.64 24.13
N SER A 389 2.74 -18.97 24.17
CA SER A 389 2.04 -19.81 25.16
C SER A 389 2.36 -19.50 26.63
N TYR A 390 3.51 -18.88 26.90
CA TYR A 390 3.90 -18.50 28.25
C TYR A 390 3.26 -17.18 28.70
N SER A 391 2.69 -16.40 27.79
CA SER A 391 2.02 -15.14 28.11
C SER A 391 0.64 -15.36 28.72
N VAL A 392 0.13 -14.33 29.39
CA VAL A 392 -1.28 -14.19 29.76
C VAL A 392 -1.91 -13.04 28.99
N GLY A 393 -3.21 -12.82 29.17
CA GLY A 393 -3.90 -11.70 28.55
C GLY A 393 -3.24 -10.36 28.87
N GLY A 394 -2.98 -9.58 27.81
CA GLY A 394 -2.35 -8.26 27.89
C GLY A 394 -0.82 -8.25 27.89
N GLN A 395 -0.16 -9.42 27.90
CA GLN A 395 1.31 -9.49 27.91
C GLN A 395 1.91 -9.54 26.50
N VAL A 396 3.08 -8.91 26.36
CA VAL A 396 3.99 -9.07 25.22
C VAL A 396 5.28 -9.69 25.72
N LEU A 397 5.59 -10.89 25.23
CA LEU A 397 6.81 -11.61 25.57
C LEU A 397 7.75 -11.67 24.37
N VAL A 398 9.02 -11.39 24.60
CA VAL A 398 10.06 -11.42 23.57
C VAL A 398 11.17 -12.41 23.93
N SER A 399 11.80 -12.98 22.92
CA SER A 399 13.00 -13.80 23.10
C SER A 399 14.25 -12.97 23.42
N ASP A 400 15.32 -13.65 23.84
CA ASP A 400 16.62 -13.02 24.02
C ASP A 400 17.22 -12.43 22.74
N SER A 401 16.92 -13.02 21.57
CA SER A 401 17.38 -12.47 20.29
C SER A 401 16.77 -11.10 20.00
N VAL A 402 15.46 -10.96 20.24
CA VAL A 402 14.75 -9.67 20.09
C VAL A 402 15.29 -8.63 21.07
N LYS A 403 15.43 -9.00 22.35
CA LYS A 403 15.98 -8.10 23.38
C LYS A 403 17.41 -7.65 23.02
N SER A 404 18.23 -8.55 22.50
CA SER A 404 19.61 -8.26 22.13
C SER A 404 19.70 -7.32 20.92
N LYS A 405 18.86 -7.50 19.89
CA LYS A 405 18.85 -6.61 18.71
C LYS A 405 18.22 -5.25 18.99
N ALA A 406 17.10 -5.21 19.73
CA ALA A 406 16.41 -3.96 20.05
C ALA A 406 17.13 -3.12 21.13
N GLY A 407 17.94 -3.77 21.97
CA GLY A 407 18.82 -3.09 22.92
C GLY A 407 18.09 -2.23 23.95
N ALA A 408 18.60 -1.02 24.18
CA ALA A 408 18.09 -0.08 25.19
C ALA A 408 16.74 0.56 24.82
N SER A 409 16.26 0.35 23.59
CA SER A 409 14.98 0.89 23.14
C SER A 409 13.78 0.18 23.78
N LEU A 410 13.96 -0.99 24.40
CA LEU A 410 12.88 -1.73 25.06
C LEU A 410 12.82 -1.45 26.56
N ARG A 411 11.62 -1.15 27.07
CA ARG A 411 11.31 -1.19 28.50
C ARG A 411 10.96 -2.63 28.88
N ILE A 412 11.84 -3.26 29.65
CA ILE A 412 11.65 -4.62 30.14
C ILE A 412 11.04 -4.57 31.54
N ASP A 413 9.82 -5.08 31.66
CA ASP A 413 9.06 -5.11 32.91
C ASP A 413 9.30 -6.42 33.69
N GLY A 414 9.82 -7.45 33.03
CA GLY A 414 10.14 -8.75 33.63
C GLY A 414 11.09 -9.61 32.80
N LYS A 415 11.76 -10.56 33.45
CA LYS A 415 12.67 -11.55 32.83
C LYS A 415 12.47 -12.90 33.51
N ARG A 416 12.46 -13.98 32.73
CA ARG A 416 12.45 -15.35 33.27
C ARG A 416 13.13 -16.35 32.34
N GLU A 417 13.63 -17.42 32.94
CA GLU A 417 14.12 -18.59 32.23
C GLU A 417 13.02 -19.66 32.21
N VAL A 418 12.74 -20.23 31.04
CA VAL A 418 11.69 -21.23 30.85
C VAL A 418 12.25 -22.51 30.23
N PHE A 419 11.70 -23.64 30.68
CA PHE A 419 12.00 -24.97 30.17
C PHE A 419 10.76 -25.53 29.47
N PRO A 420 10.65 -25.41 28.14
CA PRO A 420 9.51 -25.95 27.42
C PRO A 420 9.61 -27.47 27.34
N LYS A 421 8.45 -28.14 27.28
CA LYS A 421 8.38 -29.58 27.09
C LYS A 421 9.09 -29.96 25.78
N GLY A 422 10.13 -30.79 25.88
CA GLY A 422 10.91 -31.27 24.74
C GLY A 422 12.05 -30.36 24.26
N ALA A 423 12.47 -29.34 25.02
CA ALA A 423 13.73 -28.64 24.72
C ALA A 423 14.94 -29.28 25.41
N GLU A 424 16.07 -29.24 24.72
CA GLU A 424 17.38 -29.69 25.23
C GLU A 424 18.00 -28.68 26.22
N ALA A 425 17.60 -27.41 26.15
CA ALA A 425 18.12 -26.32 26.98
C ALA A 425 17.02 -25.31 27.35
N PRO A 426 17.14 -24.65 28.51
CA PRO A 426 16.28 -23.52 28.83
C PRO A 426 16.48 -22.35 27.88
N PHE A 427 15.48 -21.48 27.81
CA PHE A 427 15.63 -20.20 27.13
C PHE A 427 15.01 -19.08 27.96
N THR A 428 15.54 -17.87 27.78
CA THR A 428 15.06 -16.68 28.50
C THR A 428 14.01 -15.95 27.67
N ILE A 429 12.96 -15.51 28.35
CA ILE A 429 11.92 -14.62 27.81
C ILE A 429 11.81 -13.37 28.67
N TYR A 430 11.49 -12.27 28.00
CA TYR A 430 11.38 -10.94 28.60
C TYR A 430 9.98 -10.39 28.38
N GLU A 431 9.41 -9.79 29.42
CA GLU A 431 8.14 -9.09 29.36
C GLU A 431 8.42 -7.63 28.97
N VAL A 432 7.79 -7.16 27.90
CA VAL A 432 8.02 -5.83 27.34
C VAL A 432 6.84 -4.93 27.66
N GLY A 433 7.12 -3.84 28.37
CA GLY A 433 6.14 -2.81 28.72
C GLY A 433 6.10 -1.63 27.77
N GLY A 434 7.12 -1.47 26.94
CA GLY A 434 7.19 -0.33 26.01
C GLY A 434 8.40 -0.36 25.10
N VAL A 435 8.34 0.49 24.07
CA VAL A 435 9.40 0.76 23.10
C VAL A 435 9.61 2.26 22.95
N GLY A 436 10.87 2.70 22.97
CA GLY A 436 11.27 4.09 22.81
C GLY A 436 11.19 4.58 21.36
N ALA A 437 11.96 5.63 21.05
CA ALA A 437 12.00 6.21 19.71
C ALA A 437 12.40 5.17 18.63
N PRO A 438 11.85 5.27 17.40
CA PRO A 438 10.94 6.32 16.91
C PRO A 438 9.47 6.15 17.31
N TYR A 439 9.08 4.99 17.85
CA TYR A 439 7.68 4.62 18.06
C TYR A 439 7.06 5.22 19.33
N ASN A 440 7.81 5.24 20.45
CA ASN A 440 7.37 5.76 21.75
C ASN A 440 6.03 5.19 22.24
N ILE A 441 5.88 3.85 22.15
CA ILE A 441 4.66 3.15 22.56
C ILE A 441 4.89 2.49 23.91
N THR A 442 3.94 2.66 24.83
CA THR A 442 3.93 2.00 26.13
C THR A 442 2.62 1.25 26.27
N LEU A 443 2.66 0.05 26.86
CA LEU A 443 1.44 -0.67 27.24
C LEU A 443 0.67 0.16 28.25
N LEU A 444 -0.60 0.39 27.94
CA LEU A 444 -1.51 1.04 28.86
C LEU A 444 -1.72 0.11 30.06
N ASP A 445 -1.40 0.60 31.25
CA ASP A 445 -1.56 -0.18 32.48
C ASP A 445 -3.05 -0.43 32.70
N GLN A 446 -3.48 -1.67 32.53
CA GLN A 446 -4.79 -2.09 33.00
C GLN A 446 -4.62 -2.36 34.50
N GLU A 447 -4.71 -1.32 35.33
CA GLU A 447 -4.72 -1.50 36.78
C GLU A 447 -5.86 -2.45 37.16
N VAL A 448 -5.49 -3.71 37.43
CA VAL A 448 -6.41 -4.69 38.00
C VAL A 448 -6.48 -4.36 39.48
N HIS A 449 -7.37 -3.44 39.85
CA HIS A 449 -7.67 -3.19 41.24
C HIS A 449 -8.18 -4.47 41.89
N LEU A 450 -7.35 -5.07 42.72
CA LEU A 450 -7.73 -6.20 43.56
C LEU A 450 -8.50 -5.65 44.76
N HIS A 451 -9.70 -6.14 44.95
CA HIS A 451 -10.50 -5.82 46.14
C HIS A 451 -10.09 -6.75 47.28
N GLY A 452 -9.85 -6.20 48.47
CA GLY A 452 -9.72 -6.99 49.67
C GLY A 452 -11.00 -7.78 49.91
N LEU A 453 -10.87 -9.06 50.21
CA LEU A 453 -12.00 -9.89 50.61
C LEU A 453 -12.16 -9.79 52.12
N ALA A 454 -13.38 -9.52 52.60
CA ALA A 454 -13.67 -9.45 54.03
C ALA A 454 -13.38 -10.79 54.75
N ARG A 455 -13.54 -11.91 54.03
CA ARG A 455 -13.12 -13.24 54.49
C ARG A 455 -12.31 -13.92 53.39
N PRO A 456 -11.12 -14.48 53.70
CA PRO A 456 -10.37 -15.26 52.73
C PRO A 456 -11.20 -16.42 52.21
N ILE A 457 -11.23 -16.63 50.90
CA ILE A 457 -11.94 -17.75 50.28
C ILE A 457 -10.99 -18.95 50.26
N PRO A 458 -11.28 -20.05 50.99
CA PRO A 458 -10.43 -21.22 50.99
C PRO A 458 -10.50 -21.93 49.63
N ALA A 459 -9.35 -22.38 49.15
CA ALA A 459 -9.21 -23.08 47.90
C ALA A 459 -8.15 -24.19 48.00
N LEU A 460 -8.14 -25.08 47.01
CA LEU A 460 -7.14 -26.12 46.84
C LEU A 460 -6.44 -25.87 45.51
N CYS A 461 -5.12 -25.69 45.52
CA CYS A 461 -4.31 -25.52 44.31
C CYS A 461 -3.51 -26.78 44.00
N THR A 462 -3.45 -27.15 42.73
CA THR A 462 -2.65 -28.24 42.19
C THR A 462 -1.75 -27.67 41.08
N PRO A 463 -0.43 -27.61 41.27
CA PRO A 463 0.50 -27.20 40.22
C PRO A 463 0.48 -28.18 39.04
N LEU A 464 0.31 -27.68 37.82
CA LEU A 464 0.27 -28.48 36.59
C LEU A 464 1.62 -28.50 35.87
N ASP A 465 2.53 -27.58 36.22
CA ASP A 465 3.89 -27.47 35.68
C ASP A 465 4.93 -27.27 36.82
N GLY A 466 6.21 -27.58 36.57
CA GLY A 466 7.31 -27.39 37.52
C GLY A 466 7.73 -28.61 38.35
N LYS A 467 8.52 -28.42 39.41
CA LYS A 467 9.03 -29.52 40.27
C LYS A 467 7.96 -30.20 41.15
N GLN A 468 6.80 -29.56 41.31
CA GLN A 468 5.70 -30.02 42.17
C GLN A 468 4.53 -30.64 41.41
N VAL A 469 4.70 -30.92 40.11
CA VAL A 469 3.68 -31.58 39.27
C VAL A 469 3.25 -32.91 39.90
N GLY A 470 1.95 -33.05 40.17
CA GLY A 470 1.36 -34.28 40.71
C GLY A 470 1.39 -34.44 42.23
N ARG A 471 1.80 -33.42 43.01
CA ARG A 471 1.59 -33.42 44.47
C ARG A 471 0.11 -33.28 44.83
N GLU A 472 -0.30 -33.88 45.94
CA GLU A 472 -1.65 -33.77 46.52
C GLU A 472 -2.09 -32.31 46.65
N ARG A 473 -3.41 -32.10 46.51
CA ARG A 473 -4.08 -30.79 46.56
C ARG A 473 -3.57 -29.95 47.72
N ILE A 474 -2.97 -28.79 47.42
CA ILE A 474 -2.35 -27.91 48.41
C ILE A 474 -3.39 -26.90 48.91
N PRO A 475 -3.67 -26.83 50.23
CA PRO A 475 -4.55 -25.81 50.78
C PRO A 475 -4.00 -24.40 50.58
N CYS A 476 -4.86 -23.51 50.11
CA CYS A 476 -4.56 -22.11 49.85
C CYS A 476 -5.78 -21.22 50.14
N SER A 477 -5.59 -19.91 50.16
CA SER A 477 -6.70 -18.97 50.38
C SER A 477 -6.56 -17.74 49.51
N LEU A 478 -7.65 -17.33 48.87
CA LEU A 478 -7.73 -16.09 48.10
C LEU A 478 -8.05 -14.96 49.06
N THR A 479 -7.19 -13.94 49.12
CA THR A 479 -7.31 -12.82 50.08
C THR A 479 -7.72 -11.52 49.43
N ARG A 480 -7.24 -11.28 48.20
CA ARG A 480 -7.68 -10.16 47.36
C ARG A 480 -8.10 -10.69 46.00
N LEU A 481 -9.13 -10.12 45.41
CA LEU A 481 -9.73 -10.66 44.21
C LEU A 481 -10.22 -9.56 43.26
N SER A 482 -10.09 -9.82 41.98
CA SER A 482 -10.79 -9.16 40.89
C SER A 482 -11.38 -10.22 39.96
N LEU A 483 -12.09 -9.80 38.92
CA LEU A 483 -12.62 -10.72 37.91
C LEU A 483 -11.52 -11.48 37.15
N LYS A 484 -10.29 -10.97 37.14
CA LYS A 484 -9.20 -11.47 36.30
C LYS A 484 -8.00 -11.96 37.09
N SER A 485 -7.85 -11.56 38.35
CA SER A 485 -6.67 -11.87 39.16
C SER A 485 -7.04 -12.01 40.62
N ALA A 486 -6.20 -12.71 41.37
CA ALA A 486 -6.33 -12.80 42.80
C ALA A 486 -4.95 -12.88 43.46
N ASP A 487 -4.90 -12.51 44.73
CA ASP A 487 -3.76 -12.80 45.58
C ASP A 487 -4.07 -14.06 46.38
N LEU A 488 -3.25 -15.07 46.13
CA LEU A 488 -3.30 -16.41 46.67
C LEU A 488 -2.26 -16.54 47.79
N VAL A 489 -2.71 -16.85 48.99
CA VAL A 489 -1.84 -17.26 50.10
C VAL A 489 -1.70 -18.77 50.06
N CYS A 490 -0.48 -19.26 49.92
CA CYS A 490 -0.16 -20.69 49.88
C CYS A 490 1.14 -20.96 50.65
N GLN A 491 1.17 -22.03 51.46
CA GLN A 491 2.38 -22.42 52.20
C GLN A 491 3.42 -23.13 51.33
N ALA A 492 3.03 -23.59 50.14
CA ALA A 492 3.95 -24.19 49.18
C ALA A 492 4.56 -23.11 48.29
N ASP A 493 5.85 -23.27 47.98
CA ASP A 493 6.54 -22.45 46.99
C ASP A 493 6.03 -22.77 45.57
N LEU A 494 5.33 -21.81 44.97
CA LEU A 494 4.76 -21.93 43.62
C LEU A 494 5.67 -21.23 42.62
N GLU A 495 6.10 -21.96 41.59
CA GLU A 495 6.96 -21.42 40.54
C GLU A 495 6.22 -20.32 39.73
N LEU A 496 6.88 -19.19 39.47
CA LEU A 496 6.34 -18.11 38.65
C LEU A 496 5.95 -18.63 37.25
N TYR A 497 4.77 -18.23 36.80
CA TYR A 497 4.13 -18.60 35.55
C TYR A 497 3.80 -20.08 35.35
N SER A 498 3.89 -20.88 36.43
CA SER A 498 3.31 -22.22 36.45
C SER A 498 1.79 -22.13 36.29
N ASN A 499 1.22 -23.07 35.54
CA ASN A 499 -0.23 -23.23 35.49
C ASN A 499 -0.69 -23.95 36.77
N LEU A 500 -1.73 -23.43 37.37
CA LEU A 500 -2.39 -23.96 38.55
C LEU A 500 -3.79 -24.41 38.18
N LYS A 501 -4.17 -25.60 38.65
CA LYS A 501 -5.56 -26.03 38.76
C LYS A 501 -6.07 -25.69 40.16
N LEU A 502 -7.19 -24.98 40.26
CA LEU A 502 -7.78 -24.52 41.50
C LEU A 502 -9.19 -25.08 41.68
N ASN A 503 -9.56 -25.34 42.92
CA ASN A 503 -10.90 -25.73 43.35
C ASN A 503 -11.28 -24.92 44.58
N LEU A 504 -12.51 -24.40 44.64
CA LEU A 504 -12.99 -23.76 45.85
C LEU A 504 -13.23 -24.80 46.95
N ALA A 505 -12.92 -24.44 48.19
CA ALA A 505 -13.16 -25.26 49.37
C ALA A 505 -14.14 -24.55 50.31
N GLY A 506 -14.93 -25.30 51.08
CA GLY A 506 -15.91 -24.73 52.02
C GLY A 506 -17.13 -24.07 51.36
N VAL A 507 -17.40 -24.38 50.09
CA VAL A 507 -18.57 -23.94 49.31
C VAL A 507 -19.50 -25.13 49.01
N SER A 508 -20.64 -24.90 48.35
CA SER A 508 -21.56 -25.99 47.94
C SER A 508 -20.84 -27.04 47.09
N GLU A 509 -21.28 -28.31 47.14
CA GLU A 509 -20.67 -29.41 46.37
C GLU A 509 -20.59 -29.10 44.87
N GLU A 510 -21.60 -28.40 44.35
CA GLU A 510 -21.65 -27.98 42.95
C GLU A 510 -20.53 -27.00 42.56
N LEU A 511 -20.18 -26.05 43.43
CA LEU A 511 -19.08 -25.10 43.22
C LEU A 511 -17.71 -25.73 43.53
N ALA A 512 -17.63 -26.60 44.54
CA ALA A 512 -16.40 -27.27 44.93
C ALA A 512 -15.90 -28.25 43.85
N GLY A 513 -16.83 -28.84 43.08
CA GLY A 513 -16.52 -29.73 41.97
C GLY A 513 -16.06 -29.03 40.69
N ARG A 514 -16.09 -27.69 40.62
CA ARG A 514 -15.67 -26.95 39.43
C ARG A 514 -14.18 -26.63 39.49
N ASP A 515 -13.47 -27.14 38.50
CA ASP A 515 -12.08 -26.80 38.27
C ASP A 515 -11.98 -25.44 37.57
N PHE A 516 -11.11 -24.57 38.05
CA PHE A 516 -10.71 -23.36 37.35
C PHE A 516 -9.18 -23.27 37.30
N TYR A 517 -8.67 -22.46 36.37
CA TYR A 517 -7.24 -22.44 36.08
C TYR A 517 -6.68 -21.04 36.23
N ALA A 518 -5.46 -20.96 36.74
CA ALA A 518 -4.74 -19.72 36.90
C ALA A 518 -3.27 -19.89 36.57
N LYS A 519 -2.58 -18.79 36.32
CA LYS A 519 -1.14 -18.73 36.13
C LYS A 519 -0.54 -17.81 37.17
N VAL A 520 0.54 -18.24 37.82
CA VAL A 520 1.25 -17.43 38.83
C VAL A 520 1.96 -16.27 38.11
N LEU A 521 1.71 -15.02 38.48
CA LEU A 521 2.33 -13.85 37.82
C LEU A 521 3.47 -13.25 38.63
N LYS A 522 3.26 -13.05 39.93
CA LYS A 522 4.22 -12.40 40.82
C LYS A 522 4.26 -13.09 42.17
N HIS A 523 5.40 -12.99 42.82
CA HIS A 523 5.62 -13.36 44.21
C HIS A 523 5.82 -12.07 45.01
N SER A 524 5.21 -11.97 46.19
CA SER A 524 5.42 -10.80 47.05
C SER A 524 6.80 -10.87 47.67
N SER A 525 7.61 -9.82 47.50
CA SER A 525 8.92 -9.71 48.15
C SER A 525 8.83 -9.58 49.67
N GLU A 526 7.66 -9.21 50.21
CA GLU A 526 7.43 -9.00 51.65
C GLU A 526 6.85 -10.21 52.38
N ASP A 527 6.14 -11.10 51.68
CA ASP A 527 5.55 -12.31 52.26
C ASP A 527 5.78 -13.50 51.33
N ALA A 528 6.60 -14.43 51.80
CA ALA A 528 6.99 -15.62 51.04
C ALA A 528 5.81 -16.52 50.65
N THR A 529 4.65 -16.36 51.31
CA THR A 529 3.45 -17.18 51.07
C THR A 529 2.43 -16.51 50.15
N LEU A 530 2.64 -15.26 49.74
CA LEU A 530 1.69 -14.49 48.94
C LEU A 530 2.08 -14.47 47.46
N PHE A 531 1.21 -15.03 46.63
CA PHE A 531 1.38 -15.15 45.18
C PHE A 531 0.25 -14.41 44.46
N ARG A 532 0.58 -13.58 43.47
CA ARG A 532 -0.42 -13.02 42.56
C ARG A 532 -0.68 -14.00 41.44
N ILE A 533 -1.93 -14.40 41.26
CA ILE A 533 -2.38 -15.30 40.21
C ILE A 533 -3.30 -14.57 39.22
N ARG A 534 -3.21 -14.95 37.94
CA ARG A 534 -4.13 -14.52 36.88
C ARG A 534 -4.99 -15.69 36.48
N PHE A 535 -6.30 -15.53 36.46
CA PHE A 535 -7.20 -16.58 35.97
C PHE A 535 -6.99 -16.75 34.45
N THR A 536 -6.72 -17.98 34.03
CA THR A 536 -6.61 -18.36 32.60
C THR A 536 -7.90 -19.03 32.10
N SER A 537 -8.70 -19.58 33.01
CA SER A 537 -10.03 -20.09 32.73
C SER A 537 -10.87 -20.07 34.01
N LEU A 538 -12.04 -19.43 33.96
CA LEU A 538 -12.96 -19.31 35.09
C LEU A 538 -14.38 -19.74 34.66
N PRO A 539 -14.97 -20.77 35.27
CA PRO A 539 -16.38 -21.14 35.05
C PRO A 539 -17.33 -20.02 35.51
N SER A 540 -18.48 -19.89 34.84
CA SER A 540 -19.49 -18.85 35.12
C SER A 540 -20.00 -18.87 36.57
N GLU A 541 -20.09 -20.04 37.16
CA GLU A 541 -20.56 -20.27 38.52
C GLU A 541 -19.54 -19.73 39.53
N VAL A 542 -18.25 -19.96 39.28
CA VAL A 542 -17.15 -19.45 40.10
C VAL A 542 -17.04 -17.93 39.93
N ASP A 543 -17.17 -17.42 38.70
CA ASP A 543 -17.19 -15.98 38.42
C ASP A 543 -18.34 -15.27 39.17
N GLY A 544 -19.56 -15.83 39.13
CA GLY A 544 -20.69 -15.29 39.89
C GLY A 544 -20.46 -15.28 41.41
N SER A 545 -19.82 -16.33 41.96
CA SER A 545 -19.44 -16.37 43.37
C SER A 545 -18.40 -15.30 43.73
N PHE A 546 -17.42 -15.10 42.85
CA PHE A 546 -16.39 -14.06 43.00
C PHE A 546 -16.96 -12.64 42.95
N GLN A 547 -17.87 -12.38 42.02
CA GLN A 547 -18.59 -11.10 41.96
C GLN A 547 -19.39 -10.84 43.24
N ALA A 548 -20.09 -11.84 43.76
CA ALA A 548 -20.81 -11.73 45.02
C ALA A 548 -19.88 -11.43 46.21
N ALA A 549 -18.72 -12.10 46.29
CA ALA A 549 -17.73 -11.88 47.35
C ALA A 549 -17.11 -10.47 47.30
N ILE A 550 -16.81 -9.96 46.10
CA ILE A 550 -16.35 -8.57 45.91
C ILE A 550 -17.44 -7.58 46.36
N LEU A 551 -18.69 -7.78 45.95
CA LEU A 551 -19.80 -6.90 46.31
C LEU A 551 -20.08 -6.89 47.82
N GLN A 552 -19.98 -8.04 48.48
CA GLN A 552 -20.14 -8.13 49.94
C GLN A 552 -19.04 -7.36 50.67
N SER A 553 -17.79 -7.53 50.26
CA SER A 553 -16.66 -6.83 50.89
C SER A 553 -16.77 -5.30 50.73
N ARG A 554 -17.23 -4.82 49.55
CA ARG A 554 -17.54 -3.40 49.34
C ARG A 554 -18.65 -2.85 50.24
N ARG A 555 -19.63 -3.68 50.64
CA ARG A 555 -20.71 -3.26 51.55
C ARG A 555 -20.23 -3.19 53.00
N GLU A 556 -19.36 -4.11 53.40
CA GLU A 556 -18.80 -4.16 54.75
C GLU A 556 -17.82 -2.99 55.01
N ASP A 557 -17.00 -2.60 54.03
CA ASP A 557 -16.13 -1.41 54.14
C ASP A 557 -16.93 -0.10 54.33
N VAL A 558 -18.08 0.05 53.67
CA VAL A 558 -18.93 1.26 53.80
C VAL A 558 -19.65 1.32 55.15
N SER A 559 -19.96 0.18 55.77
CA SER A 559 -20.57 0.17 57.11
C SER A 559 -19.59 0.56 58.22
N VAL A 560 -18.29 0.31 58.05
CA VAL A 560 -17.25 0.61 59.04
C VAL A 560 -16.83 2.10 59.04
N GLU A 561 -17.03 2.83 57.93
CA GLU A 561 -16.83 4.29 57.88
C GLU A 561 -18.03 5.11 58.39
N SER A 562 -19.17 4.46 58.67
CA SER A 562 -20.41 5.11 59.12
C SER A 562 -20.74 4.94 60.61
N GLU A 563 -19.87 4.25 61.35
CA GLU A 563 -19.84 4.19 62.82
C GLU A 563 -18.67 5.01 63.37
#